data_AF-A0A4R7SZD2-F1
#
_entry.id   AF-A0A4R7SZD2-F1
#
_cell.length_a   1.000
_cell.length_b   1.000
_cell.length_c   1.000
_cell.angle_alpha   90.00
_cell.angle_beta   90.00
_cell.angle_gamma   90.00
#
_symmetry.space_group_name_H-M   'P 1'
#
loop_
_entity.id
_entity.type
_entity.pdbx_description
1 polymer ?
#
loop_
_entity_poly.entity_id
_entity_poly.type
_entity_poly.pdbx_seq_one_letter_code
_entity_poly.pdbx_strand_id
1 'polypeptide(L)'
;MERQLWTVDAPVLLVPPRPPLACRTIQLSLPPAGGSGVTVNGLEPRTVEGAVVHNTTVMTPTLRLTGTYDGEALTLTEPPMPGEEGRGFAERRVTPDEAELVPVEPVALQTLRQSLRTDLGDQLLQSSALGGILHLVVAAAAEEQAGQLRARYGPHLVISSWLRPV
;
A
#
# COMPACT_ATOMS: atom_id res chain seq x y z
N MET A 1 -14.18 -15.79 14.32
CA MET A 1 -13.23 -15.47 13.24
C MET A 1 -12.29 -14.42 13.80
N GLU A 2 -11.05 -14.80 14.08
CA GLU A 2 -10.01 -13.83 14.43
C GLU A 2 -9.71 -12.99 13.18
N ARG A 3 -9.62 -11.66 13.35
CA ARG A 3 -9.27 -10.77 12.25
C ARG A 3 -7.76 -10.81 12.05
N GLN A 4 -7.31 -11.02 10.81
CA GLN A 4 -5.90 -10.98 10.45
C GLN A 4 -5.28 -9.63 10.84
N LEU A 5 -4.15 -9.68 11.56
CA LEU A 5 -3.34 -8.50 11.86
C LEU A 5 -2.35 -8.23 10.72
N TRP A 6 -2.11 -6.95 10.49
CA TRP A 6 -1.24 -6.43 9.45
C TRP A 6 -0.26 -5.43 10.03
N THR A 7 0.93 -5.34 9.44
CA THR A 7 1.97 -4.39 9.82
C THR A 7 2.62 -3.73 8.61
N VAL A 8 3.01 -2.47 8.78
CA VAL A 8 3.77 -1.69 7.80
C VAL A 8 4.66 -0.68 8.51
N ASP A 9 5.84 -0.44 7.94
CA ASP A 9 6.73 0.63 8.42
C ASP A 9 6.55 1.80 7.45
N ALA A 10 5.94 2.92 7.82
CA ALA A 10 5.71 4.04 6.90
C ALA A 10 5.63 5.39 7.62
N PRO A 11 6.03 6.51 6.99
CA PRO A 11 5.66 7.82 7.49
C PRO A 11 4.16 8.03 7.35
N VAL A 12 3.54 8.72 8.31
CA VAL A 12 2.14 9.11 8.26
C VAL A 12 2.05 10.58 7.89
N LEU A 13 1.26 10.86 6.87
CA LEU A 13 1.00 12.21 6.37
C LEU A 13 -0.46 12.58 6.64
N LEU A 14 -0.66 13.74 7.25
CA LEU A 14 -1.97 14.38 7.39
C LEU A 14 -1.98 15.66 6.55
N VAL A 15 -2.83 15.70 5.53
CA VAL A 15 -3.08 16.90 4.71
C VAL A 15 -4.58 17.18 4.76
N PRO A 16 -5.06 18.05 5.66
CA PRO A 16 -6.48 18.35 5.82
C PRO A 16 -7.12 18.82 4.49
N PRO A 17 -8.40 18.47 4.25
CA PRO A 17 -9.33 17.79 5.16
C PRO A 17 -9.25 16.26 5.14
N ARG A 18 -8.23 15.65 4.52
CA ARG A 18 -8.11 14.18 4.44
C ARG A 18 -7.70 13.57 5.79
N PRO A 19 -8.08 12.31 6.06
CA PRO A 19 -7.59 11.59 7.22
C PRO A 19 -6.07 11.32 7.12
N PRO A 20 -5.42 10.93 8.24
CA PRO A 20 -4.03 10.48 8.24
C PRO A 20 -3.82 9.30 7.28
N LEU A 21 -2.74 9.36 6.50
CA LEU A 21 -2.39 8.34 5.52
C LEU A 21 -0.99 7.79 5.84
N ALA A 22 -0.88 6.47 6.04
CA ALA A 22 0.42 5.81 5.98
C ALA A 22 0.88 5.85 4.52
N CYS A 23 1.94 6.59 4.25
CA CYS A 23 2.37 6.87 2.89
C CYS A 23 3.38 5.83 2.40
N ARG A 24 2.99 5.11 1.34
CA ARG A 24 3.92 4.39 0.48
C ARG A 24 4.67 5.33 -0.44
N THR A 25 4.01 6.37 -0.92
CA THR A 25 4.65 7.45 -1.69
C THR A 25 4.24 8.80 -1.12
N ILE A 26 5.16 9.77 -1.15
CA ILE A 26 4.91 11.15 -0.76
C ILE A 26 5.23 12.03 -1.97
N GLN A 27 4.34 12.97 -2.28
CA GLN A 27 4.59 13.97 -3.31
C GLN A 27 5.62 14.98 -2.78
N LEU A 28 6.78 15.03 -3.45
CA LEU A 28 7.94 15.82 -3.02
C LEU A 28 7.72 17.33 -3.27
N SER A 29 6.92 17.96 -2.41
CA SER A 29 6.76 19.42 -2.29
C SER A 29 6.93 19.85 -0.83
N LEU A 30 7.08 21.16 -0.57
CA LEU A 30 7.15 21.70 0.79
C LEU A 30 6.04 22.76 1.02
N PRO A 31 4.99 22.49 1.83
CA PRO A 31 4.68 21.19 2.45
C PRO A 31 4.34 20.11 1.41
N PRO A 32 4.39 18.81 1.77
CA PRO A 32 3.92 17.75 0.89
C PRO A 32 2.46 17.96 0.50
N ALA A 33 2.17 17.94 -0.80
CA ALA A 33 0.81 18.11 -1.34
C ALA A 33 -0.08 16.87 -1.10
N GLY A 34 0.54 15.73 -0.81
CA GLY A 34 -0.15 14.49 -0.52
C GLY A 34 0.77 13.27 -0.61
N GLY A 35 0.15 12.11 -0.60
CA GLY A 35 0.80 10.83 -0.79
C GLY A 35 -0.21 9.77 -1.24
N SER A 36 0.30 8.56 -1.52
CA SER A 36 -0.50 7.37 -1.71
C SER A 36 -0.16 6.32 -0.67
N GLY A 37 -1.12 5.48 -0.30
CA GLY A 37 -0.97 4.46 0.73
C GLY A 37 -2.31 4.14 1.37
N VAL A 38 -2.32 3.80 2.66
CA VAL A 38 -3.54 3.40 3.37
C VAL A 38 -3.93 4.42 4.42
N THR A 39 -5.23 4.66 4.58
CA THR A 39 -5.75 5.48 5.68
C THR A 39 -5.41 4.82 7.02
N VAL A 40 -5.06 5.61 8.02
CA VAL A 40 -4.74 5.12 9.37
C VAL A 40 -5.76 5.66 10.37
N ASN A 41 -6.43 4.74 11.07
CA ASN A 41 -7.36 5.06 12.15
C ASN A 41 -6.70 4.80 13.50
N GLY A 42 -6.97 5.68 14.48
CA GLY A 42 -6.44 5.56 15.84
C GLY A 42 -5.09 6.25 16.06
N LEU A 43 -4.62 7.07 15.11
CA LEU A 43 -3.40 7.86 15.23
C LEU A 43 -3.70 9.36 15.13
N GLU A 44 -3.16 10.15 16.05
CA GLU A 44 -3.06 11.60 15.94
C GLU A 44 -1.62 11.96 15.54
N PRO A 45 -1.34 12.29 14.26
CA PRO A 45 0.03 12.51 13.79
C PRO A 45 0.74 13.66 14.49
N ARG A 46 0.00 14.65 15.02
CA ARG A 46 0.58 15.81 15.72
C ARG A 46 1.20 15.44 17.07
N THR A 47 0.80 14.33 17.68
CA THR A 47 1.33 13.88 18.97
C THR A 47 2.51 12.92 18.85
N VAL A 48 2.90 12.55 17.63
CA VAL A 48 4.02 11.65 17.39
C VAL A 48 5.35 12.38 17.59
N GLU A 49 6.26 11.76 18.33
CA GLU A 49 7.62 12.29 18.52
C GLU A 49 8.34 12.43 17.17
N GLY A 50 8.96 13.58 16.95
CA GLY A 50 9.64 13.90 15.67
C GLY A 50 8.69 14.29 14.53
N ALA A 51 7.38 14.42 14.77
CA ALA A 51 6.47 14.93 13.75
C ALA A 51 6.81 16.36 13.35
N VAL A 52 6.85 16.61 12.04
CA VAL A 52 7.07 17.93 11.46
C VAL A 52 5.74 18.52 11.03
N VAL A 53 5.47 19.75 11.45
CA VAL A 53 4.25 20.48 11.11
C VAL A 53 4.59 21.63 10.17
N HIS A 54 3.96 21.64 9.00
CA HIS A 54 4.05 22.71 8.02
C HIS A 54 2.64 23.25 7.73
N ASN A 55 2.31 24.41 8.31
CA ASN A 55 0.94 24.94 8.34
C ASN A 55 -0.04 23.90 8.93
N THR A 56 -0.99 23.44 8.12
CA THR A 56 -1.97 22.42 8.49
C THR A 56 -1.51 21.00 8.18
N THR A 57 -0.44 20.84 7.39
CA THR A 57 0.14 19.54 7.03
C THR A 57 1.04 19.02 8.13
N VAL A 58 0.93 17.73 8.44
CA VAL A 58 1.76 17.05 9.45
C VAL A 58 2.38 15.81 8.82
N MET A 59 3.66 15.60 9.05
CA MET A 59 4.39 14.42 8.60
C MET A 59 5.15 13.80 9.76
N THR A 60 4.96 12.52 10.01
CA THR A 60 5.72 11.78 11.03
C THR A 60 7.04 11.25 10.46
N PRO A 61 8.03 10.88 11.30
CA PRO A 61 9.06 9.93 10.88
C PRO A 61 8.44 8.58 10.47
N THR A 62 9.26 7.66 9.98
CA THR A 62 8.79 6.30 9.69
C THR A 62 8.32 5.62 10.98
N LEU A 63 7.09 5.14 11.00
CA LEU A 63 6.50 4.42 12.12
C LEU A 63 6.21 2.98 11.72
N ARG A 64 6.41 2.03 12.63
CA ARG A 64 5.80 0.71 12.54
C ARG A 64 4.37 0.78 13.06
N LEU A 65 3.44 0.50 12.17
CA LEU A 65 2.00 0.53 12.39
C LEU A 65 1.49 -0.91 12.36
N THR A 66 0.78 -1.34 13.40
CA THR A 66 0.18 -2.68 13.48
C THR A 66 -1.30 -2.56 13.79
N GLY A 67 -2.13 -3.29 13.04
CA GLY A 67 -3.58 -3.16 13.16
C GLY A 67 -4.37 -4.14 12.31
N THR A 68 -5.69 -3.97 12.30
CA THR A 68 -6.60 -4.67 11.38
C THR A 68 -6.87 -3.81 10.15
N TYR A 69 -6.86 -4.43 8.97
CA TYR A 69 -7.18 -3.77 7.70
C TYR A 69 -8.51 -4.28 7.16
N ASP A 70 -9.41 -3.38 6.80
CA ASP A 70 -10.77 -3.70 6.32
C ASP A 70 -10.94 -3.60 4.79
N GLY A 71 -9.84 -3.35 4.07
CA GLY A 71 -9.85 -3.09 2.62
C GLY A 71 -9.75 -1.61 2.26
N GLU A 72 -9.86 -0.72 3.23
CA GLU A 72 -9.77 0.74 3.03
C GLU A 72 -8.81 1.40 4.03
N ALA A 73 -8.96 1.09 5.32
CA ALA A 73 -8.20 1.71 6.40
C ALA A 73 -7.53 0.68 7.32
N LEU A 74 -6.32 1.01 7.76
CA LEU A 74 -5.61 0.30 8.83
C LEU A 74 -6.03 0.90 10.17
N THR A 75 -6.78 0.13 10.96
CA THR A 75 -7.14 0.52 12.33
C THR A 75 -6.12 -0.05 13.30
N LEU A 76 -5.36 0.84 13.95
CA LEU A 76 -4.28 0.44 14.86
C LEU A 76 -4.84 -0.35 16.04
N THR A 77 -4.22 -1.49 16.34
CA THR A 77 -4.52 -2.31 17.52
C THR A 77 -3.52 -2.10 18.64
N GLU A 78 -2.40 -1.45 18.34
CA GLU A 78 -1.30 -1.16 19.24
C GLU A 78 -0.79 0.28 18.99
N PRO A 79 -0.18 0.94 19.99
CA PRO A 79 0.49 2.21 19.78
C PRO A 79 1.57 2.11 18.68
N PRO A 80 1.75 3.15 17.84
CA PRO A 80 2.80 3.14 16.84
C PRO A 80 4.19 3.08 17.49
N MET A 81 5.09 2.31 16.89
CA MET A 81 6.49 2.22 17.31
C MET A 81 7.40 2.93 16.30
N PRO A 82 8.64 3.30 16.67
CA PRO A 82 9.64 3.70 15.68
C PRO A 82 9.82 2.63 14.60
N GLY A 83 9.70 3.03 13.33
CA GLY A 83 9.90 2.16 12.18
C GLY A 83 11.33 2.22 11.64
N GLU A 84 11.67 1.28 10.76
CA GLU A 84 12.97 1.27 10.09
C GLU A 84 12.92 2.14 8.82
N GLU A 85 13.80 3.14 8.71
CA GLU A 85 13.88 3.97 7.50
C GLU A 85 14.15 3.13 6.25
N GLY A 86 13.51 3.50 5.14
CA GLY A 86 13.61 2.75 3.88
C GLY A 86 12.72 1.50 3.78
N ARG A 87 12.19 0.96 4.90
CA ARG A 87 11.22 -0.15 4.85
C ARG A 87 9.81 0.22 4.43
N GLY A 88 9.49 1.52 4.29
CA GLY A 88 8.19 1.96 3.76
C GLY A 88 7.90 1.62 2.32
N PHE A 89 8.90 1.12 1.60
CA PHE A 89 8.74 0.58 0.25
C PHE A 89 8.83 -0.95 0.21
N ALA A 90 9.12 -1.60 1.35
CA ALA A 90 9.24 -3.04 1.41
C ALA A 90 7.87 -3.67 1.22
N GLU A 91 7.73 -4.43 0.15
CA GLU A 91 6.53 -5.17 -0.19
C GLU A 91 6.83 -6.68 -0.13
N ARG A 92 5.83 -7.47 0.23
CA ARG A 92 5.91 -8.92 0.19
C ARG A 92 5.32 -9.39 -1.12
N ARG A 93 6.13 -10.03 -1.98
CA ARG A 93 5.60 -10.72 -3.15
C ARG A 93 4.64 -11.82 -2.68
N VAL A 94 3.41 -11.79 -3.19
CA VAL A 94 2.35 -12.77 -2.87
C VAL A 94 2.23 -13.80 -3.98
N THR A 95 2.58 -13.41 -5.20
CA THR A 95 2.62 -14.34 -6.32
C THR A 95 3.82 -15.29 -6.16
N PRO A 96 3.66 -16.62 -6.28
CA PRO A 96 4.78 -17.56 -6.18
C PRO A 96 5.92 -17.22 -7.15
N ASP A 97 7.17 -17.39 -6.70
CA ASP A 97 8.36 -17.10 -7.51
C ASP A 97 8.50 -18.02 -8.72
N GLU A 98 8.08 -19.28 -8.58
CA GLU A 98 8.13 -20.31 -9.63
C GLU A 98 7.04 -20.16 -10.70
N ALA A 99 6.15 -19.18 -10.57
CA ALA A 99 5.05 -19.08 -11.50
C ALA A 99 5.53 -18.67 -12.89
N GLU A 100 5.12 -19.43 -13.90
CA GLU A 100 5.36 -19.09 -15.30
C GLU A 100 4.67 -17.76 -15.62
N LEU A 101 5.47 -16.77 -16.05
CA LEU A 101 5.00 -15.44 -16.44
C LEU A 101 4.98 -15.36 -17.95
N VAL A 102 3.84 -14.96 -18.51
CA VAL A 102 3.67 -14.84 -19.97
C VAL A 102 3.51 -13.37 -20.32
N PRO A 103 4.45 -12.74 -21.03
CA PRO A 103 4.32 -11.35 -21.45
C PRO A 103 3.06 -11.10 -22.28
N VAL A 104 2.48 -9.91 -22.13
CA VAL A 104 1.36 -9.44 -22.96
C VAL A 104 1.73 -8.18 -23.74
N GLU A 105 1.07 -8.00 -24.88
CA GLU A 105 1.27 -6.84 -25.76
C GLU A 105 0.89 -5.51 -25.08
N PRO A 106 1.56 -4.38 -25.43
CA PRO A 106 1.34 -3.09 -24.78
C PRO A 106 -0.11 -2.60 -24.78
N VAL A 107 -0.87 -2.86 -25.85
CA VAL A 107 -2.29 -2.46 -25.94
C VAL A 107 -3.13 -3.24 -24.92
N ALA A 108 -2.88 -4.54 -24.77
CA ALA A 108 -3.57 -5.37 -23.80
C ALA A 108 -3.24 -4.93 -22.36
N LEU A 109 -2.01 -4.51 -22.07
CA LEU A 109 -1.60 -4.01 -20.75
C LEU A 109 -2.44 -2.81 -20.29
N GLN A 110 -2.79 -1.89 -21.20
CA GLN A 110 -3.58 -0.72 -20.82
C GLN A 110 -5.02 -1.11 -20.44
N THR A 111 -5.63 -2.01 -21.21
CA THR A 111 -6.96 -2.55 -20.89
C THR A 111 -6.96 -3.31 -19.56
N LEU A 112 -5.92 -4.10 -19.31
CA LEU A 112 -5.74 -4.83 -18.06
C LEU A 112 -5.60 -3.88 -16.86
N ARG A 113 -4.77 -2.84 -16.98
CA ARG A 113 -4.60 -1.82 -15.93
C ARG A 113 -5.92 -1.16 -15.57
N GLN A 114 -6.72 -0.78 -16.57
CA GLN A 114 -8.00 -0.14 -16.32
C GLN A 114 -8.99 -1.09 -15.63
N SER A 115 -9.01 -2.36 -16.03
CA SER A 115 -9.85 -3.39 -15.42
C SER A 115 -9.45 -3.65 -13.97
N LEU A 116 -8.16 -3.82 -13.71
CA LEU A 116 -7.62 -4.02 -12.36
C LEU A 116 -7.85 -2.83 -11.45
N ARG A 117 -7.71 -1.60 -11.95
CA ARG A 117 -8.02 -0.40 -11.18
C ARG A 117 -9.50 -0.33 -10.80
N THR A 118 -10.38 -0.82 -11.66
CA THR A 118 -11.83 -0.89 -11.38
C THR A 118 -12.13 -1.94 -10.32
N ASP A 119 -11.52 -3.11 -10.42
CA ASP A 119 -11.73 -4.23 -9.49
C ASP A 119 -11.11 -3.99 -8.09
N LEU A 120 -9.91 -3.41 -8.05
CA LEU A 120 -9.16 -3.23 -6.80
C LEU A 120 -9.45 -1.88 -6.11
N GLY A 121 -9.95 -0.89 -6.85
CA GLY A 121 -10.21 0.45 -6.33
C GLY A 121 -9.00 1.02 -5.59
N ASP A 122 -9.23 1.48 -4.36
CA ASP A 122 -8.21 2.11 -3.51
C ASP A 122 -7.19 1.12 -2.93
N GLN A 123 -7.43 -0.19 -3.05
CA GLN A 123 -6.44 -1.19 -2.65
C GLN A 123 -5.25 -1.21 -3.61
N LEU A 124 -5.40 -0.77 -4.87
CA LEU A 124 -4.29 -0.70 -5.82
C LEU A 124 -3.44 0.56 -5.57
N LEU A 125 -2.31 0.39 -4.90
CA LEU A 125 -1.40 1.48 -4.54
C LEU A 125 -0.47 1.88 -5.68
N GLN A 126 -0.03 0.90 -6.48
CA GLN A 126 0.82 1.13 -7.65
C GLN A 126 0.59 0.05 -8.71
N SER A 127 0.63 0.45 -9.98
CA SER A 127 0.74 -0.45 -11.11
C SER A 127 1.89 -0.01 -12.03
N SER A 128 2.82 -0.90 -12.31
CA SER A 128 3.89 -0.69 -13.31
C SER A 128 3.96 -1.89 -14.25
N ALA A 129 4.60 -1.73 -15.41
CA ALA A 129 4.81 -2.85 -16.32
C ALA A 129 6.27 -2.90 -16.74
N LEU A 130 6.82 -4.11 -16.79
CA LEU A 130 8.19 -4.40 -17.19
C LEU A 130 8.18 -5.62 -18.10
N GLY A 131 8.69 -5.48 -19.33
CA GLY A 131 8.80 -6.60 -20.26
C GLY A 131 7.48 -7.32 -20.58
N GLY A 132 6.35 -6.60 -20.60
CA GLY A 132 5.04 -7.21 -20.83
C GLY A 132 4.38 -7.83 -19.59
N ILE A 133 5.02 -7.74 -18.41
CA ILE A 133 4.50 -8.22 -17.13
C ILE A 133 4.00 -7.03 -16.31
N LEU A 134 2.81 -7.16 -15.73
CA LEU A 134 2.22 -6.13 -14.89
C LEU A 134 2.53 -6.40 -13.41
N HIS A 135 3.23 -5.46 -12.78
CA HIS A 135 3.55 -5.49 -11.36
C HIS A 135 2.54 -4.62 -10.60
N LEU A 136 1.83 -5.24 -9.68
CA LEU A 136 0.80 -4.61 -8.85
C LEU A 136 1.28 -4.59 -7.41
N VAL A 137 1.17 -3.42 -6.79
CA VAL A 137 1.32 -3.28 -5.34
C VAL A 137 -0.04 -2.98 -4.77
N VAL A 138 -0.54 -3.92 -3.98
CA VAL A 138 -1.85 -3.87 -3.34
C VAL A 138 -1.64 -3.57 -1.85
N ALA A 139 -2.56 -2.83 -1.24
CA ALA A 139 -2.50 -2.48 0.18
C ALA A 139 -2.35 -3.73 1.05
N ALA A 140 -3.31 -4.65 1.01
CA ALA A 140 -3.18 -5.98 1.59
C ALA A 140 -3.63 -7.01 0.55
N ALA A 141 -2.74 -7.96 0.23
CA ALA A 141 -3.08 -9.09 -0.63
C ALA A 141 -2.76 -10.40 0.07
N ALA A 142 -3.79 -11.24 0.19
CA ALA A 142 -3.66 -12.64 0.57
C ALA A 142 -3.33 -13.49 -0.67
N GLU A 143 -2.76 -14.68 -0.45
CA GLU A 143 -2.42 -15.63 -1.52
C GLU A 143 -3.66 -16.05 -2.32
N GLU A 144 -4.80 -16.22 -1.63
CA GLU A 144 -6.07 -16.53 -2.27
C GLU A 144 -6.52 -15.43 -3.24
N GLN A 145 -6.48 -14.16 -2.81
CA GLN A 145 -6.83 -13.02 -3.67
C GLN A 145 -5.89 -12.90 -4.87
N ALA A 146 -4.59 -13.11 -4.66
CA ALA A 146 -3.61 -13.13 -5.75
C ALA A 146 -3.89 -14.27 -6.75
N GLY A 147 -4.25 -15.45 -6.25
CA GLY A 147 -4.67 -16.59 -7.07
C GLY A 147 -5.93 -16.29 -7.89
N GLN A 148 -6.95 -15.70 -7.28
CA GLN A 148 -8.19 -15.31 -7.96
C GLN A 148 -7.94 -14.26 -9.05
N LEU A 149 -7.12 -13.25 -8.77
CA LEU A 149 -6.75 -12.23 -9.76
C LEU A 149 -5.99 -12.85 -10.94
N ARG A 150 -5.04 -13.75 -10.68
CA ARG A 150 -4.30 -14.45 -11.75
C ARG A 150 -5.17 -15.42 -12.55
N ALA A 151 -6.11 -16.10 -11.90
CA ALA A 151 -7.07 -16.95 -12.61
C ALA A 151 -7.97 -16.12 -13.55
N ARG A 152 -8.36 -14.92 -13.13
CA ARG A 152 -9.23 -14.02 -13.92
C ARG A 152 -8.50 -13.28 -15.02
N TYR A 153 -7.34 -12.72 -14.71
CA TYR A 153 -6.62 -11.81 -15.60
C TYR A 153 -5.47 -12.49 -16.35
N GLY A 154 -4.93 -13.58 -15.83
CA GLY A 154 -3.90 -14.38 -16.48
C GLY A 154 -2.54 -14.37 -15.78
N PRO A 155 -1.58 -15.13 -16.31
CA PRO A 155 -0.28 -15.34 -15.67
C PRO A 155 0.69 -14.14 -15.76
N HIS A 156 0.33 -13.05 -16.44
CA HIS A 156 1.16 -11.85 -16.62
C HIS A 156 1.14 -10.88 -15.42
N LEU A 157 0.55 -11.27 -14.30
CA LEU A 157 0.49 -10.46 -13.09
C LEU A 157 1.53 -10.92 -12.07
N VAL A 158 2.28 -9.97 -11.55
CA VAL A 158 3.06 -10.08 -10.31
C VAL A 158 2.40 -9.20 -9.27
N ILE A 159 1.93 -9.81 -8.18
CA ILE A 159 1.19 -9.12 -7.13
C ILE A 159 2.03 -9.14 -5.85
N SER A 160 2.25 -7.95 -5.31
CA SER A 160 2.89 -7.71 -4.02
C SER A 160 1.91 -7.07 -3.04
N SER A 161 1.99 -7.46 -1.77
CA SER A 161 1.26 -6.85 -0.66
C SER A 161 2.17 -5.85 0.04
N TRP A 162 1.70 -4.63 0.25
CA TRP A 162 2.46 -3.62 0.97
C TRP A 162 2.34 -3.80 2.49
N LEU A 163 1.12 -3.99 2.99
CA LEU A 163 0.88 -4.47 4.34
C LEU A 163 1.37 -5.92 4.45
N ARG A 164 2.05 -6.26 5.54
CA ARG A 164 2.55 -7.60 5.83
C ARG A 164 1.68 -8.25 6.90
N PRO A 165 1.30 -9.53 6.78
CA PRO A 165 0.64 -10.22 7.87
C PRO A 165 1.58 -10.30 9.08
N VAL A 166 1.00 -10.20 10.29
CA VAL A 166 1.67 -10.47 11.57
C VAL A 166 1.43 -11.92 11.97
#